data_AF-A0AAD9VPK1-F1
#
_entry.id   AF-A0AAD9VPK1-F1
#
_cell.length_a   1.000
_cell.length_b   1.000
_cell.length_c   1.000
_cell.angle_alpha   90.00
_cell.angle_beta   90.00
_cell.angle_gamma   90.00
#
_symmetry.space_group_name_H-M   'P 1'
#
loop_
_entity.id
_entity.type
_entity.pdbx_description
1 polymer ?
#
loop_
_entity_poly.entity_id
_entity_poly.type
_entity_poly.pdbx_seq_one_letter_code
_entity_poly.pdbx_strand_id
1 'polypeptide(L)'
;MVRKQAPRLDMFSTYHLKPGQTLENTKVSERKLALIASESAFQRFVDYVSRPQRLAEEREAAAAKLEAIKKATYEMSKTWDNTIENIKSRRKEELLSKSRKAEEERIQFVKEMTVKNAAERAEIVRQARKLLLYKQPQCRRINRALLASECLRELDAQVEFEKTIKETDNQREMEYVDLMKKDVEKFEQEKKTKVEEQKMKLQDYSTKLCKQIEENAKTREGQEKAELELEIQDQKNMSRDLQLIKECEAEQTLKKKKELQKLFLDTIDEKKRTELEVKRHEKFEDLAVDVYNKSKSRVKKMLKDIAKQEKQIQEQRAQFIADRFVSLEDNRKSEEEKENFKKAVNEIEEAEMERQKARKDFEHAMRITRIKDRYEAEAMKTKQKQEEKDMKTWEMLQRFKKHEYDKQIELEDRIKEENKKRIYAQTLKKHMELQKAERKREKLLNDDAEEIKAAMKQVDERVLSYGQEVLEECKGVRPLYPILKAIEECKREIGMIKPKMTEVPSPPRKPRRRRGVRRGPCTKIIMEDKTHYL
;
A
#
# COMPACT_ATOMS: atom_id res chain seq x y z
N MET A 1 51.83 -124.95 -97.89
CA MET A 1 52.07 -126.41 -97.91
C MET A 1 53.08 -126.76 -96.82
N VAL A 2 52.65 -127.37 -95.72
CA VAL A 2 53.54 -128.13 -94.82
C VAL A 2 52.73 -129.33 -94.34
N ARG A 3 52.96 -130.51 -94.95
CA ARG A 3 52.43 -131.79 -94.47
C ARG A 3 53.34 -132.29 -93.35
N LYS A 4 52.85 -132.37 -92.12
CA LYS A 4 53.36 -133.28 -91.08
C LYS A 4 52.15 -133.80 -90.30
N GLN A 5 51.69 -135.00 -90.66
CA GLN A 5 52.04 -136.28 -90.02
C GLN A 5 51.26 -136.46 -88.72
N ALA A 6 50.23 -137.32 -88.80
CA ALA A 6 49.56 -137.87 -87.64
C ALA A 6 50.62 -138.53 -86.75
N PRO A 7 50.76 -138.13 -85.47
CA PRO A 7 51.68 -138.77 -84.57
C PRO A 7 51.17 -140.19 -84.30
N ARG A 8 52.04 -141.18 -84.55
CA ARG A 8 51.84 -142.54 -84.02
C ARG A 8 51.64 -142.41 -82.52
N LEU A 9 50.47 -142.82 -82.03
CA LEU A 9 50.18 -142.94 -80.62
C LEU A 9 50.98 -144.12 -80.07
N ASP A 10 52.23 -143.85 -79.70
CA ASP A 10 52.94 -144.69 -78.76
C ASP A 10 52.16 -144.59 -77.43
N MET A 11 51.54 -145.69 -76.99
CA MET A 11 50.87 -145.72 -75.69
C MET A 11 51.93 -145.64 -74.59
N PHE A 12 52.22 -144.42 -74.13
CA PHE A 12 53.05 -144.19 -72.97
C PHE A 12 52.20 -144.34 -71.71
N SER A 13 52.39 -145.43 -70.98
CA SER A 13 51.85 -145.57 -69.62
C SER A 13 52.67 -144.70 -68.66
N THR A 14 52.09 -143.57 -68.23
CA THR A 14 52.70 -142.64 -67.27
C THR A 14 52.38 -143.07 -65.83
N TYR A 15 53.42 -143.39 -65.08
CA TYR A 15 53.30 -143.78 -63.67
C TYR A 15 53.51 -142.57 -62.77
N HIS A 16 52.71 -142.49 -61.69
CA HIS A 16 52.96 -141.53 -60.63
C HIS A 16 54.06 -142.07 -59.71
N LEU A 17 55.23 -141.41 -59.75
CA LEU A 17 56.33 -141.67 -58.83
C LEU A 17 56.27 -140.68 -57.67
N LYS A 18 56.47 -141.17 -56.45
CA LYS A 18 56.68 -140.31 -55.29
C LYS A 18 58.09 -139.69 -55.35
N PRO A 19 58.33 -138.51 -54.73
CA PRO A 19 59.62 -137.85 -54.77
C PRO A 19 60.76 -138.78 -54.28
N GLY A 20 61.83 -138.90 -55.08
CA GLY A 20 63.00 -139.74 -54.78
C GLY A 20 63.01 -141.14 -55.41
N GLN A 21 61.90 -141.61 -55.99
CA GLN A 21 61.86 -142.89 -56.71
C GLN A 21 62.15 -142.71 -58.21
N THR A 22 63.04 -143.53 -58.76
CA THR A 22 63.28 -143.66 -60.20
C THR A 22 62.75 -145.00 -60.72
N LEU A 23 62.46 -145.07 -62.02
CA LEU A 23 61.94 -146.28 -62.66
C LEU A 23 62.90 -147.47 -62.51
N GLU A 24 64.21 -147.24 -62.47
CA GLU A 24 65.20 -148.32 -62.34
C GLU A 24 65.23 -148.95 -60.94
N ASN A 25 64.95 -148.16 -59.88
CA ASN A 25 65.00 -148.61 -58.49
C ASN A 25 63.66 -149.13 -57.95
N THR A 26 62.58 -149.03 -58.72
CA THR A 26 61.24 -149.52 -58.32
C THR A 26 60.79 -150.69 -59.17
N LYS A 27 60.53 -151.83 -58.50
CA LYS A 27 60.00 -153.04 -59.15
C LYS A 27 58.68 -152.70 -59.85
N VAL A 28 58.46 -153.31 -61.01
CA VAL A 28 57.33 -152.99 -61.91
C VAL A 28 55.96 -153.13 -61.22
N SER A 29 55.83 -154.02 -60.22
CA SER A 29 54.59 -154.25 -59.47
C SER A 29 54.12 -153.08 -58.59
N GLU A 30 54.99 -152.13 -58.24
CA GLU A 30 54.65 -151.03 -57.33
C GLU A 30 54.30 -149.71 -58.04
N ARG A 31 54.40 -149.68 -59.38
CA ARG A 31 54.17 -148.47 -60.17
C ARG A 31 52.66 -148.20 -60.33
N LYS A 32 52.14 -147.13 -59.71
CA LYS A 32 50.72 -146.71 -59.81
C LYS A 32 50.49 -145.77 -61.02
N LEU A 33 49.41 -145.98 -61.77
CA LEU A 33 49.04 -145.14 -62.93
C LEU A 33 48.44 -143.80 -62.48
N ALA A 34 48.76 -142.71 -63.18
CA ALA A 34 48.22 -141.37 -62.93
C ALA A 34 46.97 -141.09 -63.77
N LEU A 35 45.90 -140.55 -63.15
CA LEU A 35 44.72 -140.05 -63.87
C LEU A 35 44.93 -138.56 -64.20
N ILE A 36 44.87 -138.21 -65.49
CA ILE A 36 45.06 -136.83 -65.97
C ILE A 36 43.69 -136.30 -66.44
N ALA A 37 43.18 -135.25 -65.78
CA ALA A 37 41.95 -134.55 -66.14
C ALA A 37 42.24 -133.10 -66.54
N SER A 38 41.41 -132.52 -67.42
CA SER A 38 41.60 -131.14 -67.89
C SER A 38 41.17 -130.11 -66.84
N GLU A 39 41.87 -128.98 -66.78
CA GLU A 39 41.60 -127.85 -65.87
C GLU A 39 40.15 -127.34 -65.94
N SER A 40 39.53 -127.40 -67.12
CA SER A 40 38.14 -126.98 -67.35
C SER A 40 37.11 -127.77 -66.53
N ALA A 41 37.39 -129.03 -66.21
CA ALA A 41 36.49 -129.88 -65.42
C ALA A 41 36.54 -129.53 -63.93
N PHE A 42 37.66 -128.96 -63.45
CA PHE A 42 37.86 -128.62 -62.04
C PHE A 42 37.11 -127.34 -61.64
N GLN A 43 37.10 -126.32 -62.50
CA GLN A 43 36.52 -125.00 -62.17
C GLN A 43 35.00 -125.00 -62.00
N ARG A 44 34.26 -125.93 -62.61
CA ARG A 44 32.78 -125.97 -62.50
C ARG A 44 32.25 -126.38 -61.12
N PHE A 45 33.12 -126.90 -60.24
CA PHE A 45 32.71 -127.41 -58.93
C PHE A 45 32.84 -126.39 -57.78
N VAL A 46 33.25 -125.14 -58.03
CA VAL A 46 33.57 -124.17 -56.97
C VAL A 46 32.68 -122.91 -57.05
N ASP A 47 31.68 -122.79 -56.16
CA ASP A 47 30.92 -121.56 -55.89
C ASP A 47 31.62 -120.70 -54.81
N TYR A 48 31.74 -119.39 -55.01
CA TYR A 48 32.68 -118.51 -54.27
C TYR A 48 32.13 -117.78 -53.02
N VAL A 49 30.88 -117.99 -52.56
CA VAL A 49 30.34 -117.22 -51.40
C VAL A 49 29.68 -118.09 -50.33
N SER A 50 30.20 -117.98 -49.10
CA SER A 50 29.79 -118.76 -47.93
C SER A 50 28.49 -118.24 -47.29
N ARG A 51 27.56 -119.14 -46.95
CA ARG A 51 26.25 -118.86 -46.32
C ARG A 51 26.23 -117.85 -45.15
N PRO A 52 27.19 -117.82 -44.20
CA PRO A 52 27.19 -116.86 -43.09
C PRO A 52 27.34 -115.40 -43.52
N GLN A 53 28.02 -115.11 -44.63
CA GLN A 53 28.21 -113.72 -45.09
C GLN A 53 26.88 -113.10 -45.54
N ARG A 54 26.04 -113.86 -46.24
CA ARG A 54 24.67 -113.43 -46.62
C ARG A 54 23.79 -113.06 -45.42
N LEU A 55 23.85 -113.86 -44.34
CA LEU A 55 23.06 -113.59 -43.14
C LEU A 55 23.54 -112.34 -42.36
N ALA A 56 24.83 -112.00 -42.46
CA ALA A 56 25.36 -110.79 -41.84
C ALA A 56 24.88 -109.53 -42.59
N GLU A 57 24.97 -109.54 -43.92
CA GLU A 57 24.49 -108.45 -44.79
C GLU A 57 22.98 -108.19 -44.59
N GLU A 58 22.17 -109.25 -44.46
CA GLU A 58 20.73 -109.12 -44.17
C GLU A 58 20.44 -108.46 -42.81
N ARG A 59 21.23 -108.76 -41.78
CA ARG A 59 21.09 -108.16 -40.44
C ARG A 59 21.49 -106.70 -40.42
N GLU A 60 22.58 -106.34 -41.08
CA GLU A 60 23.01 -104.94 -41.21
C GLU A 60 21.98 -104.10 -41.97
N ALA A 61 21.44 -104.64 -43.07
CA ALA A 61 20.37 -103.98 -43.81
C ALA A 61 19.09 -103.82 -42.97
N ALA A 62 18.74 -104.80 -42.13
CA ALA A 62 17.60 -104.70 -41.22
C ALA A 62 17.82 -103.66 -40.10
N ALA A 63 19.02 -103.60 -39.52
CA ALA A 63 19.37 -102.61 -38.51
C ALA A 63 19.33 -101.18 -39.08
N ALA A 64 19.90 -100.98 -40.28
CA ALA A 64 19.87 -99.70 -40.98
C ALA A 64 18.43 -99.23 -41.27
N LYS A 65 17.55 -100.15 -41.68
CA LYS A 65 16.11 -99.85 -41.87
C LYS A 65 15.44 -99.44 -40.55
N LEU A 66 15.72 -100.13 -39.45
CA LEU A 66 15.15 -99.80 -38.14
C LEU A 66 15.61 -98.43 -37.65
N GLU A 67 16.89 -98.08 -37.83
CA GLU A 67 17.41 -96.76 -37.49
C GLU A 67 16.81 -95.66 -38.36
N ALA A 68 16.63 -95.90 -39.67
CA ALA A 68 15.96 -94.97 -40.55
C ALA A 68 14.51 -94.70 -40.10
N ILE A 69 13.77 -95.74 -39.71
CA ILE A 69 12.41 -95.61 -39.18
C ILE A 69 12.40 -94.84 -37.85
N LYS A 70 13.34 -95.11 -36.93
CA LYS A 70 13.46 -94.37 -35.67
C LYS A 70 13.75 -92.88 -35.89
N LYS A 71 14.66 -92.55 -36.83
CA LYS A 71 14.97 -91.17 -37.19
C LYS A 71 13.76 -90.46 -37.80
N ALA A 72 13.08 -91.09 -38.76
CA ALA A 72 11.87 -90.55 -39.37
C ALA A 72 10.76 -90.33 -38.33
N THR A 73 10.57 -91.26 -37.41
CA THR A 73 9.58 -91.15 -36.32
C THR A 73 9.92 -90.00 -35.37
N TYR A 74 11.19 -89.84 -35.02
CA TYR A 74 11.67 -88.75 -34.17
C TYR A 74 11.48 -87.37 -34.84
N GLU A 75 11.87 -87.23 -36.10
CA GLU A 75 11.69 -86.01 -36.89
C GLU A 75 10.21 -85.61 -37.03
N MET A 76 9.33 -86.59 -37.25
CA MET A 76 7.89 -86.35 -37.25
C MET A 76 7.41 -85.88 -35.86
N SER A 77 7.80 -86.57 -34.78
CA SER A 77 7.37 -86.23 -33.41
C SER A 77 7.83 -84.85 -32.92
N LYS A 78 8.95 -84.34 -33.46
CA LYS A 78 9.47 -83.00 -33.15
C LYS A 78 8.53 -81.89 -33.59
N THR A 79 7.77 -82.11 -34.66
CA THR A 79 6.80 -81.14 -35.19
C THR A 79 5.41 -81.25 -34.54
N TRP A 80 5.20 -82.23 -33.65
CA TRP A 80 3.91 -82.39 -32.98
C TRP A 80 3.77 -81.42 -31.82
N ASP A 81 2.78 -80.54 -31.90
CA ASP A 81 2.52 -79.51 -30.88
C ASP A 81 2.19 -80.10 -29.49
N ASN A 82 1.68 -81.33 -29.45
CA ASN A 82 1.28 -82.01 -28.23
C ASN A 82 2.44 -82.74 -27.52
N THR A 83 3.66 -82.72 -28.07
CA THR A 83 4.84 -83.25 -27.40
C THR A 83 5.13 -82.42 -26.15
N ILE A 84 5.48 -83.07 -25.03
CA ILE A 84 5.73 -82.42 -23.74
C ILE A 84 6.76 -81.29 -23.86
N GLU A 85 7.77 -81.46 -24.73
CA GLU A 85 8.79 -80.46 -25.01
C GLU A 85 8.21 -79.20 -25.68
N ASN A 86 7.35 -79.37 -26.69
CA ASN A 86 6.71 -78.25 -27.40
C ASN A 86 5.70 -77.52 -26.51
N ILE A 87 4.95 -78.24 -25.66
CA ILE A 87 4.06 -77.63 -24.66
C ILE A 87 4.88 -76.80 -23.64
N LYS A 88 6.02 -77.31 -23.17
CA LYS A 88 6.91 -76.58 -22.25
C LYS A 88 7.50 -75.34 -22.91
N SER A 89 7.95 -75.44 -24.16
CA SER A 89 8.48 -74.32 -24.94
C SER A 89 7.42 -73.24 -25.15
N ARG A 90 6.20 -73.61 -25.55
CA ARG A 90 5.07 -72.69 -25.69
C ARG A 90 4.70 -72.00 -24.38
N ARG A 91 4.60 -72.74 -23.27
CA ARG A 91 4.33 -72.13 -21.95
C ARG A 91 5.43 -71.15 -21.54
N LYS A 92 6.69 -71.47 -21.82
CA LYS A 92 7.83 -70.57 -21.56
C LYS A 92 7.75 -69.32 -22.42
N GLU A 93 7.39 -69.43 -23.70
CA GLU A 93 7.18 -68.29 -24.60
C GLU A 93 5.97 -67.43 -24.19
N GLU A 94 4.87 -68.05 -23.75
CA GLU A 94 3.70 -67.34 -23.21
C GLU A 94 4.05 -66.59 -21.92
N LEU A 95 4.84 -67.17 -21.01
CA LEU A 95 5.31 -66.49 -19.81
C LEU A 95 6.27 -65.34 -20.15
N LEU A 96 7.19 -65.55 -21.09
CA LEU A 96 8.12 -64.50 -21.54
C LEU A 96 7.37 -63.36 -22.22
N SER A 97 6.37 -63.65 -23.05
CA SER A 97 5.55 -62.61 -23.70
C SER A 97 4.69 -61.85 -22.69
N LYS A 98 4.09 -62.52 -21.69
CA LYS A 98 3.40 -61.85 -20.58
C LYS A 98 4.35 -60.97 -19.76
N SER A 99 5.54 -61.47 -19.44
CA SER A 99 6.55 -60.69 -18.73
C SER A 99 7.02 -59.48 -19.53
N ARG A 100 7.18 -59.60 -20.85
CA ARG A 100 7.52 -58.47 -21.73
C ARG A 100 6.42 -57.43 -21.76
N LYS A 101 5.16 -57.85 -21.92
CA LYS A 101 4.00 -56.93 -21.88
C LYS A 101 3.89 -56.20 -20.54
N ALA A 102 4.03 -56.93 -19.42
CA ALA A 102 3.98 -56.32 -18.09
C ALA A 102 5.12 -55.31 -17.87
N GLU A 103 6.33 -55.60 -18.37
CA GLU A 103 7.46 -54.67 -18.28
C GLU A 103 7.27 -53.46 -19.22
N GLU A 104 6.71 -53.65 -20.41
CA GLU A 104 6.33 -52.56 -21.33
C GLU A 104 5.28 -51.63 -20.69
N GLU A 105 4.22 -52.20 -20.09
CA GLU A 105 3.20 -51.45 -19.35
C GLU A 105 3.81 -50.69 -18.17
N ARG A 106 4.72 -51.31 -17.41
CA ARG A 106 5.44 -50.65 -16.31
C ARG A 106 6.31 -49.50 -16.81
N ILE A 107 7.04 -49.70 -17.90
CA ILE A 107 7.88 -48.66 -18.51
C ILE A 107 7.00 -47.50 -19.01
N GLN A 108 5.86 -47.80 -19.65
CA GLN A 108 4.91 -46.78 -20.09
C GLN A 108 4.36 -45.99 -18.90
N PHE A 109 3.91 -46.68 -17.84
CA PHE A 109 3.42 -46.05 -16.63
C PHE A 109 4.48 -45.14 -15.97
N VAL A 110 5.72 -45.60 -15.86
CA VAL A 110 6.82 -44.78 -15.32
C VAL A 110 7.06 -43.56 -16.21
N LYS A 111 7.08 -43.72 -17.53
CA LYS A 111 7.22 -42.59 -18.47
C LYS A 111 6.10 -41.58 -18.28
N GLU A 112 4.85 -42.02 -18.24
CA GLU A 112 3.70 -41.14 -18.00
C GLU A 112 3.80 -40.40 -16.66
N MET A 113 4.14 -41.11 -15.58
CA MET A 113 4.33 -40.50 -14.26
C MET A 113 5.48 -39.51 -14.25
N THR A 114 6.59 -39.80 -14.92
CA THR A 114 7.71 -38.85 -15.04
C THR A 114 7.32 -37.59 -15.80
N VAL A 115 6.51 -37.71 -16.86
CA VAL A 115 5.99 -36.57 -17.62
C VAL A 115 5.03 -35.74 -16.77
N LYS A 116 4.07 -36.38 -16.07
CA LYS A 116 3.15 -35.70 -15.15
C LYS A 116 3.90 -34.96 -14.04
N ASN A 117 4.82 -35.64 -13.36
CA ASN A 117 5.63 -35.04 -12.30
C ASN A 117 6.52 -33.91 -12.83
N ALA A 118 7.05 -34.02 -14.05
CA ALA A 118 7.82 -32.94 -14.68
C ALA A 118 6.94 -31.73 -14.98
N ALA A 119 5.70 -31.94 -15.47
CA ALA A 119 4.73 -30.88 -15.71
C ALA A 119 4.30 -30.18 -14.41
N GLU A 120 4.00 -30.94 -13.35
CA GLU A 120 3.68 -30.40 -12.03
C GLU A 120 4.83 -29.58 -11.45
N ARG A 121 6.06 -30.10 -11.54
CA ARG A 121 7.26 -29.36 -11.13
C ARG A 121 7.44 -28.08 -11.93
N ALA A 122 7.22 -28.13 -13.25
CA ALA A 122 7.31 -26.94 -14.10
C ALA A 122 6.28 -25.88 -13.70
N GLU A 123 5.06 -26.29 -13.36
CA GLU A 123 3.99 -25.39 -12.91
C GLU A 123 4.30 -24.77 -11.54
N ILE A 124 4.80 -25.56 -10.59
CA ILE A 124 5.26 -25.05 -9.27
C ILE A 124 6.38 -24.02 -9.46
N VAL A 125 7.35 -24.32 -10.33
CA VAL A 125 8.46 -23.40 -10.64
C VAL A 125 7.93 -22.11 -11.31
N ARG A 126 6.94 -22.22 -12.21
CA ARG A 126 6.30 -21.07 -12.84
C ARG A 126 5.61 -20.17 -11.80
N GLN A 127 4.84 -20.75 -10.89
CA GLN A 127 4.17 -20.02 -9.80
C GLN A 127 5.18 -19.35 -8.86
N ALA A 128 6.23 -20.07 -8.47
CA ALA A 128 7.31 -19.52 -7.63
C ALA A 128 8.01 -18.35 -8.32
N ARG A 129 8.32 -18.45 -9.62
CA ARG A 129 8.90 -17.35 -10.41
C ARG A 129 7.98 -16.13 -10.45
N LYS A 130 6.68 -16.33 -10.63
CA LYS A 130 5.67 -15.25 -10.61
C LYS A 130 5.63 -14.54 -9.25
N LEU A 131 5.65 -15.28 -8.14
CA LEU A 131 5.69 -14.71 -6.80
C LEU A 131 6.98 -13.94 -6.52
N LEU A 132 8.13 -14.45 -6.96
CA LEU A 132 9.41 -13.74 -6.84
C LEU A 132 9.40 -12.43 -7.63
N LEU A 133 8.82 -12.43 -8.84
CA LEU A 133 8.65 -11.22 -9.63
C LEU A 133 7.79 -10.19 -8.90
N TYR A 134 6.65 -10.60 -8.35
CA TYR A 134 5.77 -9.70 -7.57
C TYR A 134 6.44 -9.14 -6.31
N LYS A 135 7.38 -9.88 -5.72
CA LYS A 135 8.18 -9.39 -4.59
C LYS A 135 9.22 -8.35 -5.00
N GLN A 136 9.56 -8.19 -6.28
CA GLN A 136 10.50 -7.16 -6.72
C GLN A 136 9.97 -5.75 -6.41
N PRO A 137 10.81 -4.82 -5.93
CA PRO A 137 10.37 -3.49 -5.51
C PRO A 137 9.73 -2.68 -6.65
N GLN A 138 10.21 -2.83 -7.88
CA GLN A 138 9.66 -2.20 -9.07
C GLN A 138 8.25 -2.74 -9.39
N CYS A 139 8.06 -4.06 -9.36
CA CYS A 139 6.75 -4.69 -9.57
C CYS A 139 5.75 -4.28 -8.46
N ARG A 140 6.19 -4.19 -7.20
CA ARG A 140 5.33 -3.67 -6.11
C ARG A 140 4.89 -2.23 -6.38
N ARG A 141 5.75 -1.39 -6.96
CA ARG A 141 5.41 -0.01 -7.32
C ARG A 141 4.37 0.02 -8.43
N ILE A 142 4.53 -0.82 -9.46
CA ILE A 142 3.54 -1.00 -10.52
C ILE A 142 2.20 -1.46 -9.93
N ASN A 143 2.20 -2.41 -8.98
CA ASN A 143 0.97 -2.88 -8.33
C ASN A 143 0.30 -1.80 -7.48
N ARG A 144 1.09 -0.96 -6.79
CA ARG A 144 0.55 0.21 -6.08
C ARG A 144 -0.08 1.22 -7.04
N ALA A 145 0.54 1.44 -8.18
CA ALA A 145 -0.01 2.31 -9.22
C ALA A 145 -1.29 1.73 -9.84
N LEU A 146 -1.34 0.40 -10.03
CA LEU A 146 -2.54 -0.32 -10.45
C LEU A 146 -3.68 -0.12 -9.44
N LEU A 147 -3.40 -0.29 -8.14
CA LEU A 147 -4.38 -0.02 -7.08
C LEU A 147 -4.85 1.44 -7.11
N ALA A 148 -3.93 2.40 -7.24
CA ALA A 148 -4.29 3.81 -7.36
C ALA A 148 -5.17 4.10 -8.58
N SER A 149 -4.93 3.43 -9.71
CA SER A 149 -5.79 3.56 -10.90
C SER A 149 -7.19 3.01 -10.67
N GLU A 150 -7.34 1.95 -9.87
CA GLU A 150 -8.67 1.44 -9.48
C GLU A 150 -9.41 2.40 -8.58
N CYS A 151 -8.73 2.97 -7.58
CA CYS A 151 -9.34 3.97 -6.72
C CYS A 151 -9.81 5.20 -7.51
N LEU A 152 -9.06 5.62 -8.54
CA LEU A 152 -9.49 6.72 -9.41
C LEU A 152 -10.72 6.34 -10.25
N ARG A 153 -10.76 5.13 -10.81
CA ARG A 153 -11.94 4.64 -11.54
C ARG A 153 -13.19 4.61 -10.65
N GLU A 154 -13.04 4.11 -9.41
CA GLU A 154 -14.13 4.08 -8.43
C GLU A 154 -14.56 5.49 -8.02
N LEU A 155 -13.61 6.41 -7.86
CA LEU A 155 -13.90 7.81 -7.57
C LEU A 155 -14.68 8.47 -8.70
N ASP A 156 -14.30 8.24 -9.96
CA ASP A 156 -15.03 8.77 -11.12
C ASP A 156 -16.48 8.26 -11.12
N ALA A 157 -16.69 6.97 -10.85
CA ALA A 157 -18.03 6.39 -10.73
C ALA A 157 -18.84 6.98 -9.55
N GLN A 158 -18.18 7.27 -8.42
CA GLN A 158 -18.83 7.96 -7.28
C GLN A 158 -19.24 9.39 -7.64
N VAL A 159 -18.39 10.12 -8.37
CA VAL A 159 -18.70 11.48 -8.83
C VAL A 159 -19.87 11.47 -9.82
N GLU A 160 -19.91 10.51 -10.74
CA GLU A 160 -21.07 10.33 -11.63
C GLU A 160 -22.34 10.04 -10.84
N PHE A 161 -22.26 9.12 -9.87
CA PHE A 161 -23.40 8.81 -9.00
C PHE A 161 -23.87 10.03 -8.19
N GLU A 162 -22.95 10.82 -7.63
CA GLU A 162 -23.28 12.05 -6.91
C GLU A 162 -23.99 13.06 -7.82
N LYS A 163 -23.58 13.19 -9.09
CA LYS A 163 -24.29 14.04 -10.06
C LYS A 163 -25.72 13.56 -10.27
N THR A 164 -25.94 12.26 -10.42
CA THR A 164 -27.30 11.71 -10.57
C THR A 164 -28.18 11.95 -9.33
N ILE A 165 -27.61 11.89 -8.13
CA ILE A 165 -28.32 12.24 -6.89
C ILE A 165 -28.72 13.72 -6.92
N LYS A 166 -27.77 14.62 -7.21
CA LYS A 166 -28.05 16.07 -7.29
C LYS A 166 -29.12 16.39 -8.33
N GLU A 167 -29.09 15.75 -9.50
CA GLU A 167 -30.12 15.90 -10.52
C GLU A 167 -31.49 15.44 -10.02
N THR A 168 -31.55 14.32 -9.31
CA THR A 168 -32.79 13.79 -8.71
C THR A 168 -33.32 14.71 -7.60
N ASP A 169 -32.45 15.23 -6.75
CA ASP A 169 -32.84 16.15 -5.68
C ASP A 169 -33.33 17.48 -6.24
N ASN A 170 -32.65 18.03 -7.26
CA ASN A 170 -33.13 19.21 -7.98
C ASN A 170 -34.52 18.98 -8.60
N GLN A 171 -34.78 17.80 -9.17
CA GLN A 171 -36.12 17.45 -9.68
C GLN A 171 -37.17 17.45 -8.57
N ARG A 172 -36.87 16.84 -7.42
CA ARG A 172 -37.77 16.82 -6.25
C ARG A 172 -38.03 18.23 -5.70
N GLU A 173 -37.01 19.07 -5.65
CA GLU A 173 -37.15 20.47 -5.22
C GLU A 173 -38.06 21.25 -6.17
N MET A 174 -37.91 21.06 -7.49
CA MET A 174 -38.82 21.67 -8.48
C MET A 174 -40.27 21.19 -8.28
N GLU A 175 -40.48 19.89 -8.10
CA GLU A 175 -41.81 19.32 -7.83
C GLU A 175 -42.43 19.90 -6.56
N TYR A 176 -41.64 20.04 -5.50
CA TYR A 176 -42.07 20.64 -4.24
C TYR A 176 -42.42 22.13 -4.38
N VAL A 177 -41.58 22.90 -5.08
CA VAL A 177 -41.85 24.31 -5.38
C VAL A 177 -43.14 24.46 -6.20
N ASP A 178 -43.38 23.59 -7.17
CA ASP A 178 -44.62 23.61 -7.96
C ASP A 178 -45.85 23.23 -7.15
N LEU A 179 -45.72 22.33 -6.17
CA LEU A 179 -46.78 22.05 -5.20
C LEU A 179 -47.09 23.30 -4.36
N MET A 180 -46.07 23.98 -3.83
CA MET A 180 -46.25 25.22 -3.07
C MET A 180 -46.91 26.32 -3.90
N LYS A 181 -46.50 26.50 -5.16
CA LYS A 181 -47.16 27.47 -6.08
C LYS A 181 -48.66 27.16 -6.21
N LYS A 182 -49.02 25.90 -6.43
CA LYS A 182 -50.43 25.47 -6.53
C LYS A 182 -51.20 25.76 -5.23
N ASP A 183 -50.58 25.56 -4.07
CA ASP A 183 -51.25 25.83 -2.80
C ASP A 183 -51.39 27.34 -2.52
N VAL A 184 -50.41 28.16 -2.93
CA VAL A 184 -50.53 29.62 -2.92
C VAL A 184 -51.66 30.08 -3.84
N GLU A 185 -51.72 29.55 -5.07
CA GLU A 185 -52.79 29.86 -6.03
C GLU A 185 -54.18 29.50 -5.45
N LYS A 186 -54.32 28.33 -4.82
CA LYS A 186 -55.57 27.94 -4.13
C LYS A 186 -55.91 28.90 -3.01
N PHE A 187 -54.94 29.30 -2.18
CA PHE A 187 -55.16 30.24 -1.10
C PHE A 187 -55.57 31.63 -1.61
N GLU A 188 -54.98 32.10 -2.71
CA GLU A 188 -55.38 33.35 -3.36
C GLU A 188 -56.81 33.26 -3.91
N GLN A 189 -57.18 32.14 -4.53
CA GLN A 189 -58.55 31.88 -4.97
C GLN A 189 -59.52 31.88 -3.78
N GLU A 190 -59.21 31.21 -2.68
CA GLU A 190 -60.02 31.23 -1.45
C GLU A 190 -60.13 32.64 -0.84
N LYS A 191 -59.08 33.46 -0.90
CA LYS A 191 -59.16 34.85 -0.46
C LYS A 191 -60.09 35.65 -1.36
N LYS A 192 -60.02 35.48 -2.68
CA LYS A 192 -60.91 36.16 -3.64
C LYS A 192 -62.37 35.77 -3.38
N THR A 193 -62.66 34.48 -3.21
CA THR A 193 -64.03 34.03 -2.91
C THR A 193 -64.53 34.57 -1.57
N LYS A 194 -63.71 34.58 -0.51
CA LYS A 194 -64.08 35.19 0.78
C LYS A 194 -64.36 36.69 0.68
N VAL A 195 -63.57 37.43 -0.10
CA VAL A 195 -63.79 38.87 -0.34
C VAL A 195 -65.08 39.09 -1.13
N GLU A 196 -65.34 38.26 -2.15
CA GLU A 196 -66.59 38.30 -2.91
C GLU A 196 -67.80 37.99 -2.03
N GLU A 197 -67.73 36.96 -1.18
CA GLU A 197 -68.78 36.64 -0.21
C GLU A 197 -69.04 37.79 0.77
N GLN A 198 -67.99 38.44 1.28
CA GLN A 198 -68.14 39.60 2.16
C GLN A 198 -68.77 40.78 1.42
N LYS A 199 -68.38 41.01 0.17
CA LYS A 199 -68.95 42.05 -0.69
C LYS A 199 -70.43 41.78 -0.94
N MET A 200 -70.81 40.54 -1.23
CA MET A 200 -72.21 40.13 -1.38
C MET A 200 -73.01 40.35 -0.09
N LYS A 201 -72.48 39.93 1.07
CA LYS A 201 -73.12 40.17 2.38
C LYS A 201 -73.30 41.66 2.68
N LEU A 202 -72.32 42.49 2.34
CA LEU A 202 -72.39 43.94 2.52
C LEU A 202 -73.44 44.56 1.58
N GLN A 203 -73.51 44.11 0.32
CA GLN A 203 -74.55 44.53 -0.62
C GLN A 203 -75.94 44.13 -0.14
N ASP A 204 -76.11 42.89 0.32
CA ASP A 204 -77.38 42.41 0.89
C ASP A 204 -77.78 43.20 2.14
N TYR A 205 -76.82 43.54 3.01
CA TYR A 205 -77.07 44.38 4.17
C TYR A 205 -77.44 45.81 3.78
N SER A 206 -76.69 46.40 2.82
CA SER A 206 -76.95 47.75 2.32
C SER A 206 -78.34 47.84 1.68
N THR A 207 -78.74 46.86 0.88
CA THR A 207 -80.08 46.83 0.26
C THR A 207 -81.18 46.68 1.31
N LYS A 208 -80.99 45.86 2.35
CA LYS A 208 -81.92 45.78 3.49
C LYS A 208 -82.03 47.11 4.24
N LEU A 209 -80.91 47.79 4.48
CA LEU A 209 -80.90 49.08 5.15
C LEU A 209 -81.60 50.16 4.33
N CYS A 210 -81.38 50.21 3.01
CA CYS A 210 -82.11 51.11 2.11
C CYS A 210 -83.61 50.88 2.19
N LYS A 211 -84.07 49.61 2.16
CA LYS A 211 -85.49 49.28 2.32
C LYS A 211 -86.05 49.77 3.67
N GLN A 212 -85.31 49.58 4.77
CA GLN A 212 -85.72 50.10 6.08
C GLN A 212 -85.80 51.63 6.11
N ILE A 213 -84.86 52.34 5.47
CA ILE A 213 -84.89 53.80 5.37
C ILE A 213 -86.11 54.24 4.56
N GLU A 214 -86.42 53.58 3.45
CA GLU A 214 -87.60 53.87 2.63
C GLU A 214 -88.91 53.61 3.39
N GLU A 215 -89.01 52.50 4.13
CA GLU A 215 -90.15 52.19 4.98
C GLU A 215 -90.33 53.25 6.08
N ASN A 216 -89.25 53.63 6.76
CA ASN A 216 -89.27 54.68 7.79
C ASN A 216 -89.62 56.06 7.22
N ALA A 217 -89.18 56.38 6.01
CA ALA A 217 -89.55 57.62 5.34
C ALA A 217 -91.06 57.64 5.06
N LYS A 218 -91.63 56.54 4.56
CA LYS A 218 -93.07 56.41 4.31
C LYS A 218 -93.90 56.50 5.59
N THR A 219 -93.47 55.85 6.68
CA THR A 219 -94.18 55.95 7.96
C THR A 219 -94.13 57.37 8.53
N ARG A 220 -92.98 58.04 8.44
CA ARG A 220 -92.83 59.44 8.83
C ARG A 220 -93.70 60.37 8.00
N GLU A 221 -93.72 60.23 6.68
CA GLU A 221 -94.62 61.00 5.81
C GLU A 221 -96.10 60.76 6.15
N GLY A 222 -96.46 59.54 6.53
CA GLY A 222 -97.81 59.19 7.01
C GLY A 222 -98.15 59.89 8.34
N GLN A 223 -97.21 59.91 9.28
CA GLN A 223 -97.36 60.60 10.57
C GLN A 223 -97.48 62.12 10.39
N GLU A 224 -96.60 62.74 9.59
CA GLU A 224 -96.63 64.18 9.31
C GLU A 224 -97.96 64.61 8.66
N LYS A 225 -98.51 63.79 7.74
CA LYS A 225 -99.85 64.04 7.16
C LYS A 225 -100.97 63.93 8.21
N ALA A 226 -100.92 62.93 9.09
CA ALA A 226 -101.91 62.76 10.14
C ALA A 226 -101.87 63.90 11.17
N GLU A 227 -100.68 64.35 11.57
CA GLU A 227 -100.49 65.51 12.44
C GLU A 227 -101.05 66.79 11.81
N LEU A 228 -100.80 67.00 10.52
CA LEU A 228 -101.31 68.16 9.79
C LEU A 228 -102.85 68.12 9.63
N GLU A 229 -103.44 66.95 9.43
CA GLU A 229 -104.90 66.78 9.43
C GLU A 229 -105.53 67.11 10.80
N LEU A 230 -104.91 66.65 11.89
CA LEU A 230 -105.33 66.99 13.26
C LEU A 230 -105.22 68.49 13.52
N GLU A 231 -104.11 69.13 13.13
CA GLU A 231 -103.90 70.57 13.31
C GLU A 231 -104.94 71.40 12.55
N ILE A 232 -105.27 71.01 11.31
CA ILE A 232 -106.37 71.65 10.54
C ILE A 232 -107.72 71.49 11.26
N GLN A 233 -107.98 70.32 11.84
CA GLN A 233 -109.22 70.06 12.55
C GLN A 233 -109.32 70.87 13.85
N ASP A 234 -108.23 70.98 14.61
CA ASP A 234 -108.14 71.83 15.80
C ASP A 234 -108.29 73.31 15.46
N GLN A 235 -107.67 73.78 14.38
CA GLN A 235 -107.82 75.16 13.91
C GLN A 235 -109.28 75.49 13.54
N LYS A 236 -110.01 74.54 12.94
CA LYS A 236 -111.45 74.68 12.69
C LYS A 236 -112.25 74.74 13.98
N ASN A 237 -111.91 73.92 14.99
CA ASN A 237 -112.58 73.94 16.29
C ASN A 237 -112.36 75.28 17.01
N MET A 238 -111.11 75.74 17.12
CA MET A 238 -110.78 77.05 17.72
C MET A 238 -111.49 78.21 17.02
N SER A 239 -111.64 78.14 15.70
CA SER A 239 -112.35 79.17 14.94
C SER A 239 -113.85 79.21 15.27
N ARG A 240 -114.49 78.06 15.50
CA ARG A 240 -115.89 78.00 15.97
C ARG A 240 -116.03 78.55 17.38
N ASP A 241 -115.13 78.19 18.29
CA ASP A 241 -115.15 78.68 19.67
C ASP A 241 -114.98 80.21 19.73
N LEU A 242 -114.10 80.78 18.91
CA LEU A 242 -113.93 82.23 18.79
C LEU A 242 -115.19 82.95 18.28
N GLN A 243 -115.96 82.33 17.39
CA GLN A 243 -117.23 82.91 16.92
C GLN A 243 -118.27 82.94 18.05
N LEU A 244 -118.41 81.84 18.80
CA LEU A 244 -119.30 81.75 19.95
C LEU A 244 -118.95 82.77 21.05
N ILE A 245 -117.66 82.99 21.31
CA ILE A 245 -117.21 84.01 22.28
C ILE A 245 -117.65 85.41 21.85
N LYS A 246 -117.46 85.77 20.57
CA LYS A 246 -117.87 87.09 20.05
C LYS A 246 -119.38 87.33 20.15
N GLU A 247 -120.19 86.30 19.90
CA GLU A 247 -121.64 86.37 20.05
C GLU A 247 -122.04 86.60 21.53
N CYS A 248 -121.44 85.86 22.46
CA CYS A 248 -121.63 86.06 23.90
C CYS A 248 -121.22 87.46 24.38
N GLU A 249 -120.09 87.99 23.90
CA GLU A 249 -119.64 89.34 24.23
C GLU A 249 -120.61 90.43 23.72
N ALA A 250 -121.16 90.26 22.51
CA ALA A 250 -122.17 91.17 21.96
C ALA A 250 -123.46 91.17 22.79
N GLU A 251 -123.91 90.01 23.28
CA GLU A 251 -125.06 89.92 24.18
C GLU A 251 -124.79 90.60 25.53
N GLN A 252 -123.59 90.43 26.10
CA GLN A 252 -123.21 91.07 27.35
C GLN A 252 -123.13 92.59 27.23
N THR A 253 -122.61 93.13 26.13
CA THR A 253 -122.56 94.59 25.90
C THR A 253 -123.96 95.20 25.78
N LEU A 254 -124.91 94.50 25.15
CA LEU A 254 -126.32 94.89 25.11
C LEU A 254 -126.96 94.92 26.52
N LYS A 255 -126.67 93.93 27.37
CA LYS A 255 -127.14 93.90 28.76
C LYS A 255 -126.58 95.06 29.57
N LYS A 256 -125.26 95.30 29.49
CA LYS A 256 -124.59 96.43 30.16
C LYS A 256 -125.16 97.79 29.74
N LYS A 257 -125.48 97.98 28.46
CA LYS A 257 -126.08 99.23 27.96
C LYS A 257 -127.47 99.51 28.56
N LYS A 258 -128.28 98.47 28.78
CA LYS A 258 -129.59 98.57 29.45
C LYS A 258 -129.46 98.89 30.94
N GLU A 259 -128.45 98.32 31.61
CA GLU A 259 -128.15 98.61 33.02
C GLU A 259 -127.65 100.04 33.22
N LEU A 260 -126.77 100.53 32.35
CA LEU A 260 -126.29 101.91 32.37
C LEU A 260 -127.42 102.94 32.22
N GLN A 261 -128.44 102.68 31.39
CA GLN A 261 -129.60 103.56 31.28
C GLN A 261 -130.41 103.64 32.60
N LYS A 262 -130.52 102.55 33.36
CA LYS A 262 -131.15 102.58 34.69
C LYS A 262 -130.31 103.36 35.69
N LEU A 263 -128.99 103.13 35.70
CA LEU A 263 -128.07 103.85 36.58
C LEU A 263 -128.03 105.37 36.33
N PHE A 264 -128.21 105.82 35.08
CA PHE A 264 -128.32 107.26 34.78
C PHE A 264 -129.59 107.91 35.36
N LEU A 265 -130.70 107.17 35.45
CA LEU A 265 -131.91 107.62 36.13
C LEU A 265 -131.67 107.71 37.66
N ASP A 266 -131.07 106.67 38.24
CA ASP A 266 -130.82 106.60 39.68
C ASP A 266 -129.78 107.66 40.15
N THR A 267 -128.74 107.92 39.36
CA THR A 267 -127.71 108.92 39.70
C THR A 267 -128.22 110.36 39.67
N ILE A 268 -129.24 110.68 38.87
CA ILE A 268 -129.91 112.00 38.94
C ILE A 268 -130.60 112.19 40.30
N ASP A 269 -131.16 111.12 40.87
CA ASP A 269 -131.82 111.16 42.17
C ASP A 269 -130.83 111.10 43.34
N GLU A 270 -129.71 110.39 43.21
CA GLU A 270 -128.64 110.34 44.22
C GLU A 270 -127.82 111.63 44.30
N LYS A 271 -127.62 112.36 43.19
CA LYS A 271 -126.89 113.64 43.20
C LYS A 271 -127.60 114.70 44.06
N LYS A 272 -128.94 114.63 44.15
CA LYS A 272 -129.73 115.46 45.08
C LYS A 272 -129.48 115.11 46.55
N ARG A 273 -129.02 113.89 46.85
CA ARG A 273 -128.76 113.39 48.22
C ARG A 273 -127.32 113.61 48.66
N THR A 274 -126.34 113.46 47.79
CA THR A 274 -124.90 113.56 48.15
C THR A 274 -124.40 114.99 48.36
N GLU A 275 -125.02 116.01 47.75
CA GLU A 275 -124.77 117.42 48.08
C GLU A 275 -125.05 117.75 49.57
N LEU A 276 -125.84 116.94 50.26
CA LEU A 276 -126.07 117.06 51.70
C LEU A 276 -124.96 116.43 52.57
N GLU A 277 -124.22 115.41 52.10
CA GLU A 277 -123.28 114.61 52.91
C GLU A 277 -121.82 115.08 52.86
N VAL A 278 -121.32 115.56 51.71
CA VAL A 278 -119.91 115.96 51.52
C VAL A 278 -119.46 117.04 52.53
N LYS A 279 -120.38 117.85 53.03
CA LYS A 279 -120.11 118.84 54.08
C LYS A 279 -119.63 118.23 55.43
N ARG A 280 -119.56 116.89 55.59
CA ARG A 280 -119.18 116.22 56.85
C ARG A 280 -117.77 115.61 56.90
N HIS A 281 -117.15 115.17 55.80
CA HIS A 281 -116.03 114.20 55.83
C HIS A 281 -114.59 114.76 55.81
N GLU A 282 -114.35 116.00 55.40
CA GLU A 282 -113.01 116.59 55.20
C GLU A 282 -112.15 116.79 56.48
N LYS A 283 -112.49 116.15 57.61
CA LYS A 283 -111.90 116.46 58.93
C LYS A 283 -110.99 115.37 59.53
N PHE A 284 -110.62 114.27 58.83
CA PHE A 284 -110.11 113.03 59.49
C PHE A 284 -108.69 112.48 59.11
N GLU A 285 -108.04 112.77 57.97
CA GLU A 285 -107.01 111.85 57.40
C GLU A 285 -105.49 112.00 57.76
N ASP A 286 -105.00 113.01 58.49
CA ASP A 286 -103.56 113.40 58.43
C ASP A 286 -102.48 112.65 59.30
N LEU A 287 -102.58 111.36 59.71
CA LEU A 287 -101.77 110.83 60.86
C LEU A 287 -100.82 109.57 60.75
N ALA A 288 -100.63 108.82 59.64
CA ALA A 288 -100.21 107.39 59.73
C ALA A 288 -98.80 106.84 59.25
N VAL A 289 -97.76 107.58 58.80
CA VAL A 289 -96.74 107.01 57.83
C VAL A 289 -95.30 106.54 58.28
N ASP A 290 -94.77 106.72 59.50
CA ASP A 290 -93.29 106.90 59.71
C ASP A 290 -92.28 105.73 60.11
N VAL A 291 -92.57 104.41 60.14
CA VAL A 291 -91.82 103.42 61.01
C VAL A 291 -90.79 102.39 60.39
N TYR A 292 -90.66 102.12 59.08
CA TYR A 292 -90.19 100.79 58.56
C TYR A 292 -88.68 100.44 58.25
N ASN A 293 -87.61 101.26 58.46
CA ASN A 293 -86.34 101.16 57.65
C ASN A 293 -84.95 100.57 58.19
N LYS A 294 -84.75 99.92 59.36
CA LYS A 294 -83.37 99.77 60.00
C LYS A 294 -82.52 98.44 60.00
N SER A 295 -82.93 97.27 59.47
CA SER A 295 -82.36 95.95 59.95
C SER A 295 -81.31 95.12 59.13
N LYS A 296 -80.69 95.57 58.02
CA LYS A 296 -80.11 94.66 56.96
C LYS A 296 -78.58 94.31 56.88
N SER A 297 -77.63 94.77 57.74
CA SER A 297 -76.17 94.84 57.38
C SER A 297 -75.09 93.86 57.99
N ARG A 298 -75.39 92.78 58.74
CA ARG A 298 -74.40 92.10 59.65
C ARG A 298 -73.63 90.83 59.15
N VAL A 299 -73.96 90.21 58.01
CA VAL A 299 -73.64 88.78 57.71
C VAL A 299 -72.29 88.48 56.98
N LYS A 300 -71.51 89.46 56.49
CA LYS A 300 -70.51 89.24 55.40
C LYS A 300 -69.02 88.95 55.77
N LYS A 301 -68.62 88.64 57.03
CA LYS A 301 -67.17 88.66 57.48
C LYS A 301 -66.43 87.30 57.73
N MET A 302 -67.02 86.10 57.62
CA MET A 302 -66.43 84.83 58.16
C MET A 302 -65.58 83.93 57.23
N LEU A 303 -65.43 84.17 55.91
CA LEU A 303 -65.00 83.13 54.93
C LEU A 303 -63.51 83.13 54.45
N LYS A 304 -62.52 83.70 55.17
CA LYS A 304 -61.14 83.92 54.65
C LYS A 304 -59.96 83.10 55.23
N ASP A 305 -60.14 82.23 56.24
CA ASP A 305 -59.00 81.67 57.02
C ASP A 305 -58.53 80.22 56.68
N ILE A 306 -59.20 79.48 55.79
CA ILE A 306 -58.95 78.02 55.58
C ILE A 306 -57.81 77.70 54.58
N ALA A 307 -57.32 78.65 53.78
CA ALA A 307 -56.47 78.38 52.60
C ALA A 307 -54.93 78.30 52.84
N LYS A 308 -54.42 78.11 54.06
CA LYS A 308 -52.97 78.20 54.38
C LYS A 308 -52.24 76.90 54.81
N GLN A 309 -52.90 75.74 54.92
CA GLN A 309 -52.29 74.52 55.51
C GLN A 309 -51.80 73.43 54.52
N GLU A 310 -52.04 73.52 53.22
CA GLU A 310 -51.75 72.42 52.26
C GLU A 310 -50.35 72.43 51.60
N LYS A 311 -49.40 73.29 52.00
CA LYS A 311 -48.08 73.45 51.34
C LYS A 311 -46.88 72.70 51.96
N GLN A 312 -47.06 71.84 52.97
CA GLN A 312 -45.94 71.20 53.71
C GLN A 312 -45.69 69.70 53.42
N ILE A 313 -46.42 69.06 52.49
CA ILE A 313 -46.35 67.59 52.28
C ILE A 313 -45.44 67.20 51.09
N GLN A 314 -44.81 68.17 50.41
CA GLN A 314 -44.11 67.95 49.13
C GLN A 314 -42.59 67.68 49.22
N GLU A 315 -41.99 67.55 50.41
CA GLU A 315 -40.52 67.43 50.60
C GLU A 315 -39.98 66.05 51.05
N GLN A 316 -40.81 65.00 51.18
CA GLN A 316 -40.38 63.70 51.73
C GLN A 316 -40.25 62.54 50.72
N ARG A 317 -40.12 62.81 49.41
CA ARG A 317 -39.97 61.76 48.37
C ARG A 317 -38.60 61.71 47.69
N ALA A 318 -37.58 62.37 48.25
CA ALA A 318 -36.23 62.52 47.67
C ALA A 318 -35.13 61.61 48.27
N GLN A 319 -35.46 60.45 48.86
CA GLN A 319 -34.48 59.64 49.63
C GLN A 319 -34.44 58.12 49.32
N PHE A 320 -34.77 57.66 48.10
CA PHE A 320 -34.82 56.20 47.85
C PHE A 320 -34.05 55.65 46.62
N ILE A 321 -33.25 56.43 45.90
CA ILE A 321 -32.50 55.89 44.74
C ILE A 321 -31.05 56.38 44.78
N ALA A 322 -30.39 56.09 45.90
CA ALA A 322 -28.97 56.31 46.16
C ALA A 322 -28.22 54.99 46.46
N ASP A 323 -28.86 53.82 46.26
CA ASP A 323 -28.30 52.50 46.57
C ASP A 323 -28.09 51.64 45.31
N ARG A 324 -27.12 52.02 44.47
CA ARG A 324 -26.45 51.07 43.57
C ARG A 324 -25.13 51.65 43.07
N PHE A 325 -24.07 50.84 43.21
CA PHE A 325 -22.69 50.97 42.71
C PHE A 325 -21.62 51.41 43.73
N VAL A 326 -20.96 50.42 44.35
CA VAL A 326 -19.69 50.55 45.07
C VAL A 326 -18.66 49.60 44.44
N SER A 327 -17.48 50.16 44.18
CA SER A 327 -16.24 49.63 43.60
C SER A 327 -15.42 48.74 44.56
N LEU A 328 -14.34 48.07 44.06
CA LEU A 328 -12.96 47.99 44.62
C LEU A 328 -12.16 46.84 43.92
N GLU A 329 -10.97 47.13 43.33
CA GLU A 329 -9.59 46.72 43.75
C GLU A 329 -9.14 45.31 43.26
N ASP A 330 -7.88 44.91 43.10
CA ASP A 330 -6.57 45.52 42.79
C ASP A 330 -5.56 44.35 42.51
N ASN A 331 -4.38 44.66 41.98
CA ASN A 331 -3.28 43.76 41.56
C ASN A 331 -2.54 43.00 42.69
N ARG A 332 -1.92 41.82 42.41
CA ARG A 332 -0.44 41.59 42.47
C ARG A 332 0.05 40.15 42.21
N LYS A 333 1.32 40.13 41.78
CA LYS A 333 2.23 39.04 41.35
C LYS A 333 2.93 38.27 42.49
N SER A 334 3.46 37.08 42.19
CA SER A 334 4.89 36.64 42.35
C SER A 334 4.99 35.12 42.63
N GLU A 335 5.53 34.34 41.68
CA GLU A 335 6.81 33.57 41.74
C GLU A 335 7.01 32.59 42.91
N GLU A 336 7.22 31.30 42.60
CA GLU A 336 8.54 30.62 42.67
C GLU A 336 8.33 29.09 42.60
N GLU A 337 8.99 28.42 41.66
CA GLU A 337 9.41 27.03 41.83
C GLU A 337 10.90 26.91 41.48
N LYS A 338 11.66 26.47 42.49
CA LYS A 338 13.05 26.01 42.41
C LYS A 338 13.04 24.59 41.88
N GLU A 339 14.04 24.21 41.08
CA GLU A 339 14.80 22.97 41.30
C GLU A 339 15.96 22.76 40.28
N ASN A 340 17.12 22.36 40.84
CA ASN A 340 18.17 21.47 40.29
C ASN A 340 19.31 22.06 39.39
N PHE A 341 20.63 21.77 39.54
CA PHE A 341 21.42 20.89 40.43
C PHE A 341 22.97 21.09 40.21
N LYS A 342 23.75 21.06 41.31
CA LYS A 342 25.06 20.41 41.61
C LYS A 342 26.36 20.48 40.75
N LYS A 343 27.44 20.84 41.48
CA LYS A 343 28.76 20.18 41.69
C LYS A 343 29.75 19.91 40.53
N ALA A 344 30.93 20.56 40.59
CA ALA A 344 32.30 20.02 40.36
C ALA A 344 33.32 21.17 40.40
N VAL A 345 34.58 21.12 40.84
CA VAL A 345 35.50 20.14 41.45
C VAL A 345 36.73 21.00 41.81
N ASN A 346 37.19 20.95 43.06
CA ASN A 346 38.45 21.52 43.53
C ASN A 346 39.41 20.35 43.74
N GLU A 347 40.52 20.30 42.99
CA GLU A 347 41.72 19.47 43.20
C GLU A 347 42.67 19.78 42.03
N ILE A 348 44.00 19.91 42.25
CA ILE A 348 45.15 19.99 41.28
C ILE A 348 46.10 21.22 41.41
N GLU A 349 46.63 21.62 42.57
CA GLU A 349 47.75 22.62 42.60
C GLU A 349 48.95 22.40 43.60
N GLU A 350 49.23 21.20 44.16
CA GLU A 350 50.29 21.01 45.21
C GLU A 350 51.64 20.32 44.81
N ALA A 351 52.10 20.33 43.54
CA ALA A 351 53.18 19.41 43.10
C ALA A 351 54.58 19.98 42.70
N GLU A 352 55.02 21.19 43.11
CA GLU A 352 56.19 21.83 42.45
C GLU A 352 57.50 22.17 43.22
N MET A 353 57.78 21.74 44.47
CA MET A 353 58.88 22.38 45.28
C MET A 353 60.12 21.57 45.80
N GLU A 354 60.58 20.43 45.23
CA GLU A 354 61.65 19.60 45.88
C GLU A 354 63.06 19.37 45.23
N ARG A 355 63.47 20.03 44.13
CA ARG A 355 64.58 19.49 43.27
C ARG A 355 66.04 20.05 43.33
N GLN A 356 66.58 20.70 44.39
CA GLN A 356 67.80 21.55 44.23
C GLN A 356 69.13 21.38 45.06
N LYS A 357 69.51 20.31 45.80
CA LYS A 357 70.66 20.39 46.79
C LYS A 357 72.03 19.64 46.64
N ALA A 358 72.42 18.81 45.65
CA ALA A 358 73.55 17.83 45.83
C ALA A 358 74.85 17.92 44.94
N ARG A 359 75.84 18.82 45.14
CA ARG A 359 76.98 18.95 44.15
C ARG A 359 78.47 19.26 44.54
N LYS A 360 79.03 19.17 45.77
CA LYS A 360 80.33 19.90 46.08
C LYS A 360 81.68 19.21 46.51
N ASP A 361 81.93 17.89 46.66
CA ASP A 361 83.08 17.40 47.51
C ASP A 361 84.35 16.62 46.92
N PHE A 362 84.95 16.85 45.72
CA PHE A 362 85.88 15.87 45.06
C PHE A 362 87.44 16.08 45.00
N GLU A 363 88.07 17.23 45.28
CA GLU A 363 89.35 17.60 44.61
C GLU A 363 90.76 17.21 45.19
N HIS A 364 90.94 16.71 46.42
CA HIS A 364 92.24 16.85 47.13
C HIS A 364 93.35 15.76 46.90
N ALA A 365 93.14 14.64 46.22
CA ALA A 365 93.99 13.42 46.35
C ALA A 365 95.31 13.30 45.52
N MET A 366 95.72 14.26 44.69
CA MET A 366 96.56 13.97 43.50
C MET A 366 98.10 13.95 43.58
N ARG A 367 98.78 14.34 44.67
CA ARG A 367 100.22 14.73 44.57
C ARG A 367 101.31 13.69 44.90
N ILE A 368 101.05 12.64 45.70
CA ILE A 368 102.09 11.72 46.22
C ILE A 368 102.68 10.78 45.15
N THR A 369 102.06 10.73 43.98
CA THR A 369 102.32 9.76 42.92
C THR A 369 103.68 9.88 42.22
N ARG A 370 104.31 11.08 42.16
CA ARG A 370 105.35 11.38 41.14
C ARG A 370 106.74 10.75 41.27
N ILE A 371 107.15 10.19 42.41
CA ILE A 371 108.58 9.80 42.63
C ILE A 371 108.86 8.33 42.33
N LYS A 372 107.89 7.44 42.54
CA LYS A 372 108.02 6.01 42.17
C LYS A 372 108.26 5.83 40.66
N ASP A 373 107.77 6.79 39.87
CA ASP A 373 107.81 6.79 38.41
C ASP A 373 109.21 6.65 37.79
N ARG A 374 110.30 7.09 38.44
CA ARG A 374 111.63 7.13 37.79
C ARG A 374 112.36 5.78 37.78
N TYR A 375 112.35 5.04 38.87
CA TYR A 375 113.07 3.76 38.94
C TYR A 375 112.37 2.69 38.10
N GLU A 376 111.05 2.77 38.04
CA GLU A 376 110.24 1.97 37.13
C GLU A 376 110.66 2.21 35.68
N ALA A 377 111.10 3.41 35.30
CA ALA A 377 111.40 3.76 33.91
C ALA A 377 112.59 3.01 33.27
N GLU A 378 113.62 2.59 34.02
CA GLU A 378 114.78 1.88 33.44
C GLU A 378 114.56 0.38 33.30
N ALA A 379 113.95 -0.27 34.30
CA ALA A 379 113.51 -1.65 34.17
C ALA A 379 112.48 -1.80 33.05
N MET A 380 111.71 -0.75 32.77
CA MET A 380 110.82 -0.68 31.61
C MET A 380 111.60 -0.72 30.29
N LYS A 381 112.77 -0.09 30.16
CA LYS A 381 113.50 -0.05 28.87
C LYS A 381 114.07 -1.40 28.42
N THR A 382 114.52 -2.24 29.34
CA THR A 382 115.06 -3.57 29.00
C THR A 382 113.92 -4.55 28.69
N LYS A 383 112.84 -4.51 29.47
CA LYS A 383 111.58 -5.20 29.15
C LYS A 383 111.06 -4.79 27.78
N GLN A 384 111.03 -3.49 27.47
CA GLN A 384 110.61 -2.96 26.17
C GLN A 384 111.33 -3.60 24.98
N LYS A 385 112.65 -3.86 25.07
CA LYS A 385 113.39 -4.46 23.94
C LYS A 385 113.10 -5.94 23.72
N GLN A 386 112.82 -6.69 24.78
CA GLN A 386 112.38 -8.08 24.67
C GLN A 386 110.93 -8.14 24.18
N GLU A 387 110.08 -7.31 24.78
CA GLU A 387 108.71 -7.08 24.34
C GLU A 387 108.66 -6.68 22.86
N GLU A 388 109.55 -5.82 22.34
CA GLU A 388 109.58 -5.46 20.92
C GLU A 388 109.85 -6.65 19.99
N LYS A 389 110.71 -7.61 20.38
CA LYS A 389 111.00 -8.80 19.58
C LYS A 389 109.82 -9.78 19.62
N ASP A 390 109.27 -9.98 20.81
CA ASP A 390 108.07 -10.80 21.01
C ASP A 390 106.84 -10.19 20.32
N MET A 391 106.76 -8.86 20.29
CA MET A 391 105.73 -8.12 19.56
C MET A 391 105.88 -8.32 18.05
N LYS A 392 107.10 -8.31 17.49
CA LYS A 392 107.30 -8.56 16.05
C LYS A 392 106.95 -9.99 15.65
N THR A 393 107.34 -10.98 16.45
CA THR A 393 106.97 -12.39 16.18
C THR A 393 105.47 -12.61 16.36
N TRP A 394 104.88 -11.99 17.39
CA TRP A 394 103.44 -11.99 17.60
C TRP A 394 102.70 -11.30 16.45
N GLU A 395 103.12 -10.12 16.00
CA GLU A 395 102.54 -9.41 14.86
C GLU A 395 102.57 -10.25 13.58
N MET A 396 103.67 -10.94 13.31
CA MET A 396 103.78 -11.84 12.16
C MET A 396 102.79 -13.02 12.27
N LEU A 397 102.70 -13.66 13.42
CA LEU A 397 101.71 -14.72 13.67
C LEU A 397 100.27 -14.19 13.59
N GLN A 398 100.01 -12.98 14.08
CA GLN A 398 98.71 -12.32 13.97
C GLN A 398 98.37 -11.99 12.52
N ARG A 399 99.34 -11.61 11.68
CA ARG A 399 99.10 -11.41 10.24
C ARG A 399 98.71 -12.71 9.55
N PHE A 400 99.36 -13.83 9.86
CA PHE A 400 98.96 -15.14 9.31
C PHE A 400 97.58 -15.56 9.80
N LYS A 401 97.31 -15.46 11.11
CA LYS A 401 95.97 -15.72 11.67
C LYS A 401 94.91 -14.82 11.06
N LYS A 402 95.21 -13.52 10.91
CA LYS A 402 94.31 -12.55 10.29
C LYS A 402 94.06 -12.90 8.83
N HIS A 403 95.08 -13.28 8.06
CA HIS A 403 94.91 -13.67 6.67
C HIS A 403 94.10 -14.97 6.49
N GLU A 404 94.31 -15.97 7.36
CA GLU A 404 93.46 -17.17 7.38
C GLU A 404 92.02 -16.85 7.77
N TYR A 405 91.84 -15.98 8.76
CA TYR A 405 90.53 -15.49 9.19
C TYR A 405 89.85 -14.69 8.07
N ASP A 406 90.55 -13.77 7.41
CA ASP A 406 90.05 -12.97 6.29
C ASP A 406 89.61 -13.88 5.14
N LYS A 407 90.37 -14.94 4.83
CA LYS A 407 89.95 -15.96 3.85
C LYS A 407 88.68 -16.71 4.25
N GLN A 408 88.52 -17.05 5.53
CA GLN A 408 87.30 -17.68 6.03
C GLN A 408 86.11 -16.73 5.92
N ILE A 409 86.29 -15.47 6.29
CA ILE A 409 85.27 -14.43 6.16
C ILE A 409 84.88 -14.20 4.70
N GLU A 410 85.84 -14.15 3.76
CA GLU A 410 85.55 -14.02 2.33
C GLU A 410 84.74 -15.20 1.77
N LEU A 411 85.00 -16.42 2.25
CA LEU A 411 84.22 -17.61 1.88
C LEU A 411 82.82 -17.55 2.49
N GLU A 412 82.71 -17.20 3.76
CA GLU A 412 81.42 -17.02 4.42
C GLU A 412 80.59 -15.92 3.76
N ASP A 413 81.20 -14.80 3.39
CA ASP A 413 80.52 -13.68 2.76
C ASP A 413 80.05 -14.05 1.34
N ARG A 414 80.84 -14.81 0.58
CA ARG A 414 80.38 -15.41 -0.68
C ARG A 414 79.18 -16.32 -0.47
N ILE A 415 79.21 -17.22 0.52
CA ILE A 415 78.09 -18.11 0.85
C ILE A 415 76.86 -17.29 1.28
N LYS A 416 77.05 -16.24 2.10
CA LYS A 416 75.98 -15.33 2.53
C LYS A 416 75.38 -14.59 1.34
N GLU A 417 76.19 -14.11 0.39
CA GLU A 417 75.71 -13.45 -0.82
C GLU A 417 74.92 -14.38 -1.74
N GLU A 418 75.40 -15.60 -1.96
CA GLU A 418 74.69 -16.61 -2.73
C GLU A 418 73.37 -17.00 -2.08
N ASN A 419 73.36 -17.16 -0.75
CA ASN A 419 72.14 -17.40 0.01
C ASN A 419 71.17 -16.22 -0.07
N LYS A 420 71.64 -14.97 0.03
CA LYS A 420 70.81 -13.77 -0.17
C LYS A 420 70.20 -13.74 -1.57
N LYS A 421 70.98 -14.03 -2.62
CA LYS A 421 70.50 -14.11 -4.01
C LYS A 421 69.45 -15.22 -4.16
N ARG A 422 69.66 -16.38 -3.54
CA ARG A 422 68.71 -17.51 -3.57
C ARG A 422 67.40 -17.18 -2.84
N ILE A 423 67.47 -16.59 -1.65
CA ILE A 423 66.29 -16.14 -0.89
C ILE A 423 65.54 -15.08 -1.70
N TYR A 424 66.24 -14.10 -2.27
CA TYR A 424 65.64 -13.07 -3.11
C TYR A 424 64.96 -13.65 -4.36
N ALA A 425 65.59 -14.63 -5.03
CA ALA A 425 64.96 -15.31 -6.16
C ALA A 425 63.70 -16.10 -5.74
N GLN A 426 63.70 -16.71 -4.55
CA GLN A 426 62.53 -17.40 -4.00
C GLN A 426 61.41 -16.42 -3.64
N THR A 427 61.72 -15.29 -3.01
CA THR A 427 60.71 -14.26 -2.70
C THR A 427 60.12 -13.66 -3.96
N LEU A 428 60.93 -13.42 -5.00
CA LEU A 428 60.47 -12.94 -6.30
C LEU A 428 59.52 -13.95 -6.97
N LYS A 429 59.87 -15.26 -6.94
CA LYS A 429 58.99 -16.32 -7.45
C LYS A 429 57.66 -16.37 -6.71
N LYS A 430 57.69 -16.34 -5.37
CA LYS A 430 56.48 -16.28 -4.53
C LYS A 430 55.63 -15.04 -4.87
N HIS A 431 56.25 -13.88 -5.06
CA HIS A 431 55.54 -12.66 -5.43
C HIS A 431 54.89 -12.77 -6.83
N MET A 432 55.58 -13.35 -7.81
CA MET A 432 54.98 -13.60 -9.13
C MET A 432 53.83 -14.60 -9.08
N GLU A 433 53.92 -15.64 -8.24
CA GLU A 433 52.84 -16.61 -8.03
C GLU A 433 51.63 -15.96 -7.36
N LEU A 434 51.84 -15.13 -6.34
CA LEU A 434 50.79 -14.34 -5.68
C LEU A 434 50.09 -13.41 -6.68
N GLN A 435 50.84 -12.64 -7.47
CA GLN A 435 50.25 -11.78 -8.51
C GLN A 435 49.47 -12.57 -9.57
N LYS A 436 49.94 -13.75 -9.97
CA LYS A 436 49.20 -14.63 -10.90
C LYS A 436 47.91 -15.13 -10.26
N ALA A 437 47.93 -15.48 -8.97
CA ALA A 437 46.75 -15.90 -8.23
C ALA A 437 45.74 -14.74 -8.06
N GLU A 438 46.21 -13.53 -7.77
CA GLU A 438 45.38 -12.31 -7.72
C GLU A 438 44.73 -12.01 -9.06
N ARG A 439 45.49 -12.02 -10.16
CA ARG A 439 44.93 -11.85 -11.52
C ARG A 439 43.89 -12.91 -11.87
N LYS A 440 44.08 -14.16 -11.44
CA LYS A 440 43.08 -15.22 -11.64
C LYS A 440 41.82 -14.97 -10.82
N ARG A 441 41.96 -14.54 -9.56
CA ARG A 441 40.82 -14.15 -8.71
C ARG A 441 40.07 -12.95 -9.28
N GLU A 442 40.78 -11.93 -9.74
CA GLU A 442 40.18 -10.74 -10.36
C GLU A 442 39.41 -11.09 -11.64
N LYS A 443 39.97 -11.98 -12.48
CA LYS A 443 39.24 -12.51 -13.64
C LYS A 443 37.95 -13.23 -13.26
N LEU A 444 38.02 -14.15 -12.28
CA LEU A 444 36.82 -14.85 -11.79
C LEU A 444 35.79 -13.87 -11.23
N LEU A 445 36.21 -12.87 -10.45
CA LEU A 445 35.30 -11.84 -9.93
C LEU A 445 34.69 -10.97 -11.03
N ASN A 446 35.44 -10.67 -12.10
CA ASN A 446 34.93 -9.94 -13.25
C ASN A 446 33.94 -10.77 -14.06
N ASP A 447 34.24 -12.06 -14.28
CA ASP A 447 33.35 -13.00 -14.97
C ASP A 447 32.04 -13.18 -14.17
N ASP A 448 32.14 -13.37 -12.84
CA ASP A 448 30.99 -13.42 -11.92
C ASP A 448 30.19 -12.11 -11.97
N ALA A 449 30.87 -10.96 -12.04
CA ALA A 449 30.21 -9.66 -12.14
C ALA A 449 29.49 -9.47 -13.50
N GLU A 450 30.02 -10.03 -14.59
CA GLU A 450 29.35 -10.03 -15.89
C GLU A 450 28.12 -10.94 -15.89
N GLU A 451 28.21 -12.12 -15.29
CA GLU A 451 27.07 -13.04 -15.14
C GLU A 451 25.96 -12.41 -14.27
N ILE A 452 26.33 -11.79 -13.14
CA ILE A 452 25.38 -11.06 -12.29
C ILE A 452 24.73 -9.90 -13.08
N LYS A 453 25.51 -9.11 -13.84
CA LYS A 453 24.96 -8.04 -14.68
C LYS A 453 23.99 -8.59 -15.74
N ALA A 454 24.29 -9.72 -16.37
CA ALA A 454 23.41 -10.36 -17.34
C ALA A 454 22.11 -10.86 -16.68
N ALA A 455 22.21 -11.47 -15.50
CA ALA A 455 21.06 -11.90 -14.71
C ALA A 455 20.18 -10.71 -14.27
N MET A 456 20.78 -9.60 -13.84
CA MET A 456 20.07 -8.37 -13.50
C MET A 456 19.31 -7.81 -14.70
N LYS A 457 19.94 -7.76 -15.89
CA LYS A 457 19.26 -7.34 -17.13
C LYS A 457 18.05 -8.21 -17.46
N GLN A 458 18.16 -9.54 -17.34
CA GLN A 458 17.03 -10.44 -17.57
C GLN A 458 15.89 -10.21 -16.57
N VAL A 459 16.21 -9.89 -15.31
CA VAL A 459 15.20 -9.55 -14.29
C VAL A 459 14.54 -8.21 -14.65
N ASP A 460 15.31 -7.21 -15.01
CA ASP A 460 14.83 -5.88 -15.41
C ASP A 460 13.90 -5.96 -16.64
N GLU A 461 14.27 -6.77 -17.65
CA GLU A 461 13.42 -7.06 -18.80
C GLU A 461 12.08 -7.67 -18.39
N ARG A 462 12.09 -8.68 -17.49
CA ARG A 462 10.84 -9.28 -16.98
C ARG A 462 9.97 -8.30 -16.23
N VAL A 463 10.57 -7.40 -15.45
CA VAL A 463 9.85 -6.33 -14.73
C VAL A 463 9.18 -5.38 -15.73
N LEU A 464 9.88 -5.02 -16.82
CA LEU A 464 9.33 -4.15 -17.85
C LEU A 464 8.23 -4.83 -18.67
N SER A 465 8.39 -6.12 -19.01
CA SER A 465 7.34 -6.92 -19.65
C SER A 465 6.09 -6.99 -18.76
N TYR A 466 6.27 -7.24 -17.45
CA TYR A 466 5.15 -7.21 -16.52
C TYR A 466 4.46 -5.83 -16.46
N GLY A 467 5.23 -4.74 -16.46
CA GLY A 467 4.67 -3.39 -16.55
C GLY A 467 3.85 -3.17 -17.83
N GLN A 468 4.28 -3.73 -18.97
CA GLN A 468 3.54 -3.68 -20.22
C GLN A 468 2.26 -4.53 -20.18
N GLU A 469 2.32 -5.74 -19.62
CA GLU A 469 1.14 -6.60 -19.40
C GLU A 469 0.07 -5.84 -18.59
N VAL A 470 0.46 -5.23 -17.46
CA VAL A 470 -0.44 -4.43 -16.62
C VAL A 470 -1.00 -3.23 -17.39
N LEU A 471 -0.20 -2.59 -18.24
CA LEU A 471 -0.63 -1.44 -19.03
C LEU A 471 -1.71 -1.84 -20.05
N GLU A 472 -1.54 -2.96 -20.75
CA GLU A 472 -2.52 -3.46 -21.72
C GLU A 472 -3.80 -3.93 -21.03
N GLU A 473 -3.71 -4.59 -19.88
CA GLU A 473 -4.88 -4.96 -19.06
C GLU A 473 -5.71 -3.75 -18.62
N CYS A 474 -5.07 -2.60 -18.39
CA CYS A 474 -5.74 -1.39 -17.91
C CYS A 474 -6.29 -0.49 -19.02
N LYS A 475 -5.89 -0.73 -20.26
CA LYS A 475 -6.21 0.13 -21.41
C LYS A 475 -7.71 0.15 -21.67
N GLY A 476 -8.30 1.34 -21.64
CA GLY A 476 -9.74 1.53 -21.87
C GLY A 476 -10.64 1.25 -20.66
N VAL A 477 -10.09 0.73 -19.56
CA VAL A 477 -10.85 0.42 -18.33
C VAL A 477 -10.49 1.38 -17.19
N ARG A 478 -9.21 1.78 -17.09
CA ARG A 478 -8.69 2.54 -15.94
C ARG A 478 -7.86 3.74 -16.39
N PRO A 479 -7.75 4.79 -15.57
CA PRO A 479 -6.79 5.86 -15.79
C PRO A 479 -5.35 5.32 -15.85
N LEU A 480 -4.68 5.49 -17.00
CA LEU A 480 -3.35 4.92 -17.25
C LEU A 480 -2.20 5.71 -16.60
N TYR A 481 -2.45 6.95 -16.20
CA TYR A 481 -1.41 7.87 -15.75
C TYR A 481 -0.58 7.35 -14.56
N PRO A 482 -1.18 6.82 -13.46
CA PRO A 482 -0.40 6.28 -12.34
C PRO A 482 0.56 5.16 -12.77
N ILE A 483 0.10 4.27 -13.65
CA ILE A 483 0.85 3.10 -14.13
C ILE A 483 1.99 3.56 -15.04
N LEU A 484 1.71 4.45 -15.99
CA LEU A 484 2.73 5.03 -16.87
C LEU A 484 3.85 5.71 -16.07
N LYS A 485 3.49 6.50 -15.06
CA LYS A 485 4.46 7.16 -14.17
C LYS A 485 5.33 6.13 -13.43
N ALA A 486 4.74 5.05 -12.92
CA ALA A 486 5.49 3.99 -12.25
C ALA A 486 6.45 3.27 -13.21
N ILE A 487 6.03 2.98 -14.45
CA ILE A 487 6.88 2.38 -15.47
C ILE A 487 8.03 3.32 -15.86
N GLU A 488 7.78 4.62 -16.00
CA GLU A 488 8.82 5.63 -16.28
C GLU A 488 9.85 5.72 -15.15
N GLU A 489 9.43 5.63 -13.88
CA GLU A 489 10.34 5.55 -12.75
C GLU A 489 11.19 4.28 -12.78
N CYS A 490 10.58 3.13 -13.09
CA CYS A 490 11.32 1.87 -13.23
C CYS A 490 12.37 1.96 -14.36
N LYS A 491 11.99 2.54 -15.51
CA LYS A 491 12.92 2.79 -16.63
C LYS A 491 14.05 3.76 -16.27
N ARG A 492 13.80 4.73 -15.39
CA ARG A 492 14.84 5.64 -14.86
C ARG A 492 15.81 4.90 -13.94
N GLU A 493 15.32 4.02 -13.07
CA GLU A 493 16.14 3.22 -12.16
C GLU A 493 17.03 2.21 -12.90
N ILE A 494 16.52 1.61 -13.97
CA ILE A 494 17.28 0.70 -14.86
C ILE A 494 18.30 1.47 -15.72
N GLY A 495 18.20 2.80 -15.79
CA GLY A 495 19.09 3.65 -16.58
C GLY A 495 18.73 3.75 -18.07
N MET A 496 17.52 3.31 -18.47
CA MET A 496 17.01 3.48 -19.84
C MET A 496 16.62 4.93 -20.14
N ILE A 497 16.20 5.68 -19.12
CA ILE A 497 15.84 7.09 -19.23
C ILE A 497 16.84 7.89 -18.38
N LYS A 498 17.57 8.81 -19.01
CA LYS A 498 18.43 9.76 -18.28
C LYS A 498 17.54 10.61 -17.37
N PRO A 499 17.92 10.84 -16.10
CA PRO A 499 17.16 11.73 -15.24
C PRO A 499 17.08 13.10 -15.94
N LYS A 500 15.87 13.65 -16.08
CA LYS A 500 15.70 15.05 -16.48
C LYS A 500 16.52 15.86 -15.48
N MET A 501 17.59 16.50 -15.94
CA MET A 501 18.25 17.52 -15.13
C MET A 501 17.22 18.62 -14.95
N THR A 502 16.49 18.59 -13.85
CA THR A 502 15.86 19.79 -13.34
C THR A 502 16.99 20.79 -13.21
N GLU A 503 16.92 21.89 -13.96
CA GLU A 503 17.74 23.06 -13.72
C GLU A 503 17.47 23.48 -12.28
N VAL A 504 18.25 22.95 -11.35
CA VAL A 504 18.25 23.41 -9.97
C VAL A 504 18.61 24.88 -10.08
N PRO A 505 17.76 25.82 -9.63
CA PRO A 505 18.12 27.23 -9.59
C PRO A 505 19.45 27.28 -8.83
N SER A 506 20.51 27.75 -9.49
CA SER A 506 21.84 27.72 -8.90
C SER A 506 21.72 28.34 -7.50
N PRO A 507 22.12 27.65 -6.42
CA PRO A 507 22.07 28.25 -5.10
C PRO A 507 22.84 29.57 -5.17
N PRO A 508 22.33 30.68 -4.61
CA PRO A 508 23.01 31.96 -4.69
C PRO A 508 24.45 31.75 -4.24
N ARG A 509 25.40 32.06 -5.14
CA ARG A 509 26.84 31.91 -4.89
C ARG A 509 27.14 32.66 -3.59
N LYS A 510 27.25 31.94 -2.48
CA LYS A 510 27.71 32.52 -1.22
C LYS A 510 29.06 33.18 -1.52
N PRO A 511 29.26 34.48 -1.20
CA PRO A 511 30.53 35.13 -1.45
C PRO A 511 31.61 34.30 -0.75
N ARG A 512 32.57 33.81 -1.54
CA ARG A 512 33.73 33.08 -1.02
C ARG A 512 34.39 33.97 0.03
N ARG A 513 34.25 33.64 1.32
CA ARG A 513 35.15 34.16 2.35
C ARG A 513 36.56 33.81 1.89
N ARG A 514 37.35 34.84 1.58
CA ARG A 514 38.79 34.71 1.30
C ARG A 514 39.40 33.99 2.50
N ARG A 515 39.63 32.68 2.37
CA ARG A 515 40.46 31.95 3.34
C ARG A 515 41.86 32.53 3.19
N GLY A 516 42.34 33.15 4.26
CA GLY A 516 43.71 33.64 4.35
C GLY A 516 44.66 32.54 3.93
N VAL A 517 45.62 32.93 3.09
CA VAL A 517 46.76 32.12 2.68
C VAL A 517 47.42 31.57 3.96
N ARG A 518 47.23 30.28 4.24
CA ARG A 518 48.09 29.58 5.18
C ARG A 518 49.47 29.56 4.55
N ARG A 519 50.38 30.37 5.10
CA ARG A 519 51.81 30.26 4.83
C ARG A 519 52.21 28.81 5.15
N GLY A 520 52.69 28.08 4.14
CA GLY A 520 53.35 26.80 4.36
C GLY A 520 54.58 26.97 5.27
N PRO A 521 55.06 25.88 5.89
CA PRO A 521 56.26 25.95 6.70
C PRO A 521 57.46 26.40 5.85
N CYS A 522 58.18 27.41 6.35
CA CYS A 522 59.44 27.89 5.78
C CYS A 522 60.41 26.73 5.55
N THR A 523 60.62 26.34 4.29
CA THR A 523 61.84 25.62 3.88
C THR A 523 62.96 26.63 3.73
N LYS A 524 63.55 27.07 4.85
CA LYS A 524 64.92 27.61 4.81
C LYS A 524 65.86 26.41 4.84
N ILE A 525 66.35 26.05 3.67
CA ILE A 525 67.50 25.18 3.50
C ILE A 525 68.69 25.93 4.14
N ILE A 526 69.20 25.41 5.24
CA ILE A 526 70.45 25.89 5.82
C ILE A 526 71.55 25.30 4.95
N MET A 527 72.32 26.15 4.27
CA MET A 527 73.49 25.72 3.51
C MET A 527 74.58 25.29 4.49
N GLU A 528 75.16 24.11 4.24
CA GLU A 528 76.12 23.42 5.12
C GLU A 528 77.47 24.16 5.29
N ASP A 529 77.69 25.25 4.56
CA ASP A 529 78.95 26.02 4.59
C ASP A 529 79.06 27.06 5.73
N LYS A 530 78.19 27.01 6.75
CA LYS A 530 78.24 27.93 7.92
C LYS A 530 78.06 27.25 9.28
N THR A 531 78.45 25.99 9.42
CA THR A 531 78.69 25.41 10.74
C THR A 531 80.17 25.59 11.12
N HIS A 532 80.47 26.65 11.87
CA HIS A 532 81.69 26.69 12.66
C HIS A 532 81.52 25.74 13.85
N TYR A 533 82.35 24.70 13.90
CA TYR A 533 82.51 23.84 15.05
C TYR A 533 83.12 24.65 16.22
N LEU A 534 82.54 24.51 17.40
CA LEU A 534 83.20 24.74 18.69
C LEU A 534 83.61 23.39 19.26
#